data_AF-X0VJ38-F1
#
_entry.id   AF-X0VJ38-F1
#
_cell.length_a   1.000
_cell.length_b   1.000
_cell.length_c   1.000
_cell.angle_alpha   90.00
_cell.angle_beta   90.00
_cell.angle_gamma   90.00
#
_symmetry.space_group_name_H-M   'P 1'
#
loop_
_entity.id
_entity.type
_entity.pdbx_description
1 polymer ?
#
loop_
_entity_poly.entity_id
_entity_poly.type
_entity_poly.pdbx_seq_one_letter_code
_entity_poly.pdbx_strand_id
1 'polypeptide(L)'
;MSEQPEVKKSKVTEAVSAGFYKSEYGVMHNGEKVMFKHNIAFENGDKGQYSCKQESQTKFVIGNEVDYEYTGGQWPKIKPIQQNNFNGNTRKSDPEADRKRSILIIFQSFFRSSYGVSYNKRV
;
A
#
# COMPACT_ATOMS: atom_id res chain seq x y z
N MET A 1 -14.92 -11.42 -24.49
CA MET A 1 -13.45 -11.59 -24.32
C MET A 1 -13.00 -10.71 -23.16
N SER A 2 -12.41 -11.26 -22.11
CA SER A 2 -11.63 -10.47 -21.16
C SER A 2 -10.29 -10.12 -21.81
N GLU A 3 -9.99 -8.83 -21.93
CA GLU A 3 -8.65 -8.37 -22.30
C GLU A 3 -7.67 -8.80 -21.21
N GLN A 4 -6.70 -9.64 -21.59
CA GLN A 4 -5.64 -10.08 -20.69
C GLN A 4 -4.67 -8.92 -20.47
N PRO A 5 -4.15 -8.72 -19.26
CA PRO A 5 -3.10 -7.74 -19.02
C PRO A 5 -1.84 -8.13 -19.81
N GLU A 6 -1.35 -7.23 -20.65
CA GLU A 6 -0.12 -7.41 -21.41
C GLU A 6 1.04 -6.76 -20.65
N VAL A 7 2.13 -7.49 -20.45
CA VAL A 7 3.35 -6.97 -19.82
C VAL A 7 4.16 -6.25 -20.89
N LYS A 8 4.40 -4.96 -20.69
CA LYS A 8 5.16 -4.09 -21.59
C LYS A 8 6.28 -3.37 -20.83
N LYS A 9 7.31 -2.94 -21.55
CA LYS A 9 8.35 -2.03 -21.06
C LYS A 9 8.38 -0.79 -21.93
N SER A 10 8.35 0.38 -21.32
CA SER A 10 8.49 1.64 -22.06
C SER A 10 8.89 2.80 -21.15
N LYS A 11 9.39 3.87 -21.76
CA LYS A 11 9.78 5.10 -21.09
C LYS A 11 8.57 5.97 -20.81
N VAL A 12 8.45 6.45 -19.57
CA VAL A 12 7.37 7.35 -19.17
C VAL A 12 7.62 8.74 -19.76
N THR A 13 6.67 9.25 -20.53
CA THR A 13 6.73 10.60 -21.10
C THR A 13 5.94 11.60 -20.26
N GLU A 14 4.80 11.18 -19.70
CA GLU A 14 3.96 12.03 -18.87
C GLU A 14 3.44 11.25 -17.65
N ALA A 15 3.42 11.91 -16.50
CA ALA A 15 2.82 11.40 -15.28
C ALA A 15 2.14 12.56 -14.54
N VAL A 16 0.83 12.71 -14.77
CA VAL A 16 0.06 13.86 -14.27
C VAL A 16 -1.04 13.37 -13.32
N SER A 17 -1.22 14.07 -12.20
CA SER A 17 -2.32 13.79 -11.27
C SER A 17 -3.66 14.12 -11.92
N ALA A 18 -4.59 13.16 -11.90
CA ALA A 18 -5.92 13.23 -12.50
C ALA A 18 -7.04 13.28 -11.43
N GLY A 19 -6.69 13.58 -10.17
CA GLY A 19 -7.61 13.72 -9.05
C GLY A 19 -7.71 12.44 -8.21
N PHE A 20 -8.81 12.29 -7.46
CA PHE A 20 -9.04 11.15 -6.57
C PHE A 20 -10.48 10.65 -6.60
N TYR A 21 -10.73 9.47 -6.06
CA TYR A 21 -12.08 8.91 -5.89
C TYR A 21 -12.21 8.22 -4.54
N LYS A 22 -13.43 8.17 -4.01
CA LYS A 22 -13.74 7.48 -2.75
C LYS A 22 -13.59 5.97 -2.94
N SER A 23 -12.87 5.33 -2.04
CA SER A 23 -12.64 3.88 -2.08
C SER A 23 -12.44 3.34 -0.67
N GLU A 24 -13.07 2.23 -0.33
CA GLU A 24 -12.91 1.57 0.98
C GLU A 24 -11.49 1.08 1.24
N TYR A 25 -10.72 0.88 0.17
CA TYR A 25 -9.32 0.43 0.19
C TYR A 25 -8.31 1.59 0.12
N GLY A 26 -8.81 2.83 0.01
CA GLY A 26 -8.02 4.05 -0.11
C GLY A 26 -7.27 4.43 1.17
N VAL A 27 -6.59 5.56 1.12
CA VAL A 27 -5.98 6.20 2.29
C VAL A 27 -6.91 7.27 2.84
N MET A 28 -6.85 7.51 4.15
CA MET A 28 -7.59 8.60 4.77
C MET A 28 -7.03 9.94 4.25
N HIS A 29 -7.88 10.72 3.59
CA HIS A 29 -7.61 12.06 3.13
C HIS A 29 -8.85 12.91 3.46
N ASN A 30 -8.66 13.98 4.25
CA ASN A 30 -9.72 14.88 4.71
C ASN A 30 -10.95 14.16 5.31
N GLY A 31 -10.71 13.08 6.08
CA GLY A 31 -11.76 12.31 6.76
C GLY A 31 -12.43 11.23 5.90
N GLU A 32 -12.07 11.10 4.63
CA GLU A 32 -12.61 10.09 3.71
C GLU A 32 -11.51 9.18 3.18
N LYS A 33 -11.83 7.91 2.90
CA LYS A 33 -10.88 7.01 2.24
C LYS A 33 -10.90 7.25 0.74
N VAL A 34 -9.75 7.63 0.18
CA VAL A 34 -9.60 7.96 -1.25
C VAL A 34 -8.44 7.23 -1.90
N MET A 35 -8.58 6.99 -3.20
CA MET A 35 -7.51 6.56 -4.09
C MET A 35 -7.21 7.69 -5.07
N PHE A 36 -5.92 7.99 -5.24
CA PHE A 36 -5.45 8.99 -6.20
C PHE A 36 -5.34 8.35 -7.59
N LYS A 37 -5.71 9.12 -8.61
CA LYS A 37 -5.67 8.74 -10.02
C LYS A 37 -4.59 9.57 -10.70
N HIS A 38 -3.82 8.92 -11.54
CA HIS A 38 -2.73 9.51 -12.30
C HIS A 38 -2.88 9.09 -13.77
N ASN A 39 -2.81 10.06 -14.67
CA ASN A 39 -2.72 9.79 -16.10
C ASN A 39 -1.26 9.57 -16.45
N ILE A 40 -0.95 8.39 -16.97
CA ILE A 40 0.39 8.01 -17.41
C ILE A 40 0.38 7.88 -18.93
N ALA A 41 1.35 8.50 -19.57
CA ALA A 41 1.66 8.32 -20.98
C ALA A 41 3.08 7.78 -21.13
N PHE A 42 3.24 6.88 -22.10
CA PHE A 42 4.53 6.31 -22.47
C PHE A 42 4.96 6.77 -23.87
N GLU A 43 6.25 6.65 -24.14
CA GLU A 43 6.85 6.97 -25.45
C GLU A 43 6.31 6.08 -26.58
N ASN A 44 5.92 4.83 -26.27
CA ASN A 44 5.30 3.92 -27.22
C ASN A 44 3.87 4.33 -27.66
N GLY A 45 3.33 5.43 -27.13
CA GLY A 45 1.96 5.86 -27.39
C GLY A 45 0.91 5.21 -26.50
N ASP A 46 1.30 4.28 -25.63
CA ASP A 46 0.43 3.68 -24.62
C ASP A 46 0.05 4.74 -23.57
N LYS A 47 -1.26 4.87 -23.29
CA LYS A 47 -1.80 5.84 -22.30
C LYS A 47 -2.85 5.17 -21.45
N GLY A 48 -2.90 5.52 -20.18
CA GLY A 48 -3.87 4.93 -19.26
C GLY A 48 -3.86 5.53 -17.88
N GLN A 49 -4.73 4.99 -17.03
CA GLN A 49 -4.90 5.47 -15.66
C GLN A 49 -4.20 4.55 -14.68
N TYR A 50 -3.39 5.14 -13.82
CA TYR A 50 -2.78 4.51 -12.66
C TYR A 50 -3.48 4.98 -11.38
N SER A 51 -3.96 4.03 -10.57
CA SER A 51 -4.53 4.33 -9.26
C SER A 51 -3.55 3.98 -8.16
N CYS A 52 -3.29 4.91 -7.23
CA CYS A 52 -2.42 4.66 -6.09
C CYS A 52 -2.94 5.31 -4.80
N LYS A 53 -2.32 4.90 -3.70
CA LYS A 53 -2.63 5.37 -2.34
C LYS A 53 -1.92 6.68 -1.99
N GLN A 54 -1.07 7.20 -2.87
CA GLN A 54 -0.25 8.39 -2.61
C GLN A 54 -0.65 9.51 -3.55
N GLU A 55 -0.68 10.75 -3.04
CA GLU A 55 -0.97 11.92 -3.87
C GLU A 55 0.15 12.15 -4.90
N SER A 56 1.41 12.04 -4.48
CA SER A 56 2.55 12.02 -5.40
C SER A 56 2.94 10.57 -5.67
N GLN A 57 2.72 10.08 -6.88
CA GLN A 57 3.15 8.74 -7.27
C GLN A 57 4.66 8.75 -7.59
N THR A 58 5.37 7.71 -7.14
CA THR A 58 6.83 7.57 -7.32
C THR A 58 7.21 6.41 -8.24
N LYS A 59 6.22 5.71 -8.80
CA LYS A 59 6.41 4.47 -9.56
C LYS A 59 6.67 4.72 -11.05
N PHE A 60 6.14 5.80 -11.58
CA PHE A 60 6.29 6.25 -12.96
C PHE A 60 7.05 7.58 -12.97
N VAL A 61 8.37 7.53 -13.07
CA VAL A 61 9.20 8.73 -13.14
C VAL A 61 9.38 9.10 -14.61
N ILE A 62 9.03 10.34 -14.97
CA ILE A 62 9.19 10.86 -16.33
C ILE A 62 10.66 10.70 -16.74
N GLY A 63 10.90 10.13 -17.91
CA GLY A 63 12.24 9.86 -18.43
C GLY A 63 12.80 8.48 -18.10
N ASN A 64 12.18 7.72 -17.18
CA ASN A 64 12.63 6.37 -16.85
C ASN A 64 11.83 5.31 -17.61
N GLU A 65 12.52 4.24 -18.01
CA GLU A 65 11.88 3.01 -18.47
C GLU A 65 11.38 2.19 -17.29
N VAL A 66 10.15 1.69 -17.41
CA VAL A 66 9.51 0.87 -16.39
C VAL A 66 8.78 -0.29 -17.04
N ASP A 67 8.80 -1.44 -16.36
CA ASP A 67 7.97 -2.59 -16.69
C ASP A 67 6.56 -2.39 -16.11
N TYR A 68 5.54 -2.50 -16.95
CA TYR A 68 4.15 -2.27 -16.56
C TYR A 68 3.20 -3.27 -17.22
N GLU A 69 2.09 -3.54 -16.53
CA GLU A 69 0.96 -4.25 -17.09
C GLU A 69 0.00 -3.23 -17.72
N TYR A 70 -0.26 -3.42 -19.01
CA TYR A 70 -1.25 -2.68 -19.78
C TYR A 70 -2.50 -3.53 -19.95
N THR A 71 -3.62 -3.05 -19.46
CA THR A 71 -4.93 -3.63 -19.78
C THR A 71 -5.66 -2.67 -20.70
N GLY A 72 -5.85 -3.09 -21.96
CA GLY A 72 -6.67 -2.37 -22.93
C GLY A 72 -8.16 -2.36 -22.56
N GLY A 73 -8.94 -1.60 -23.33
CA GLY A 73 -10.40 -1.61 -23.30
C GLY A 73 -11.01 -0.22 -23.13
N GLN A 74 -12.28 -0.18 -22.69
CA GLN A 74 -13.01 1.08 -22.45
C GLN A 74 -12.36 1.97 -21.38
N TRP A 75 -11.58 1.36 -20.47
CA TRP A 75 -10.88 2.04 -19.39
C TRP A 75 -9.45 1.51 -19.29
N PRO A 76 -8.49 2.07 -20.05
CA PRO A 76 -7.13 1.58 -20.08
C PRO A 76 -6.47 1.74 -18.71
N LYS A 77 -5.97 0.64 -18.17
CA LYS A 77 -5.32 0.58 -16.86
C LYS A 77 -3.86 0.27 -17.02
N ILE A 78 -3.04 1.02 -16.29
CA ILE A 78 -1.60 0.81 -16.22
C ILE A 78 -1.27 0.44 -14.78
N LYS A 79 -0.56 -0.67 -14.58
CA LYS A 79 -0.03 -1.06 -13.28
C LYS A 79 1.49 -1.23 -13.36
N PRO A 80 2.27 -0.66 -12.44
CA PRO A 80 3.71 -0.88 -12.42
C PRO A 80 3.96 -2.31 -11.97
N ILE A 81 4.77 -3.05 -12.72
CA ILE A 81 5.27 -4.34 -12.27
C ILE A 81 6.36 -4.01 -11.27
N GLN A 82 6.03 -4.13 -9.99
CA GLN A 82 7.08 -4.16 -8.99
C GLN A 82 7.88 -5.42 -9.26
N GLN A 83 9.12 -5.27 -9.75
CA GLN A 83 10.13 -6.28 -9.48
C GLN A 83 10.14 -6.42 -7.96
N ASN A 84 9.50 -7.49 -7.50
CA ASN A 84 9.40 -7.81 -6.11
C ASN A 84 10.81 -8.24 -5.69
N ASN A 85 11.69 -7.26 -5.49
CA ASN A 85 12.81 -7.40 -4.59
C ASN A 85 12.17 -7.52 -3.21
N PHE A 86 11.57 -8.67 -2.96
CA PHE A 86 11.29 -9.17 -1.64
C PHE A 86 12.65 -9.44 -1.01
N ASN A 87 13.36 -8.35 -0.71
CA ASN A 87 14.46 -8.37 0.22
C ASN A 87 13.77 -8.59 1.56
N GLY A 88 13.42 -9.85 1.81
CA GLY A 88 13.04 -10.37 3.10
C GLY A 88 14.21 -10.07 4.00
N ASN A 89 14.21 -8.87 4.58
CA ASN A 89 15.06 -8.55 5.69
C ASN A 89 14.50 -9.37 6.84
N THR A 90 14.85 -10.67 6.85
CA THR A 90 14.73 -11.55 7.99
C THR A 90 15.55 -10.87 9.06
N ARG A 91 14.91 -10.01 9.85
CA ARG A 91 15.52 -9.47 11.06
C ARG A 91 15.92 -10.71 11.85
N LYS A 92 17.22 -10.95 11.98
CA LYS A 92 17.73 -12.05 12.80
C LYS A 92 17.05 -11.91 14.15
N SER A 93 16.33 -12.95 14.57
CA SER A 93 15.68 -12.98 15.87
C SER A 93 16.78 -12.84 16.91
N ASP A 94 16.85 -11.67 17.54
CA ASP A 94 17.76 -11.44 18.64
C ASP A 94 17.13 -12.09 19.89
N PRO A 95 17.69 -13.20 20.41
CA PRO A 95 17.04 -13.97 21.47
C PRO A 95 16.88 -13.19 22.77
N GLU A 96 17.69 -12.15 22.99
CA GLU A 96 17.60 -11.26 24.16
C GLU A 96 16.40 -10.31 24.04
N ALA A 97 16.16 -9.75 22.85
CA ALA A 97 15.00 -8.90 22.59
C ALA A 97 13.66 -9.66 22.72
N ASP A 98 13.62 -10.93 22.31
CA ASP A 98 12.42 -11.77 22.43
C ASP A 98 12.11 -12.16 23.88
N ARG A 99 13.14 -12.41 24.71
CA ARG A 99 12.95 -12.63 26.16
C ARG A 99 12.39 -11.41 26.89
N LYS A 100 12.83 -10.20 26.53
CA LYS A 100 12.30 -8.96 27.14
C LYS A 100 10.83 -8.73 26.77
N ARG A 101 10.41 -9.09 25.55
CA ARG A 101 9.00 -9.02 25.13
C ARG A 101 8.13 -10.02 25.88
N SER A 102 8.59 -11.26 26.06
CA SER A 102 7.81 -12.27 26.80
C SER A 102 7.62 -11.89 28.26
N ILE A 103 8.66 -11.36 28.92
CA ILE A 103 8.55 -10.84 30.30
C ILE A 103 7.55 -9.68 30.38
N LEU A 104 7.59 -8.73 29.45
CA LEU A 104 6.67 -7.58 29.45
C LEU A 104 5.19 -8.00 29.30
N ILE A 105 4.89 -8.98 28.44
CA ILE A 105 3.54 -9.53 28.24
C ILE A 105 3.03 -10.19 29.54
N ILE A 106 3.89 -10.92 30.25
CA ILE A 106 3.56 -11.59 31.51
C ILE A 106 3.27 -10.56 32.61
N PHE A 107 4.10 -9.52 32.76
CA PHE A 107 3.89 -8.46 33.75
C PHE A 107 2.61 -7.65 33.50
N GLN A 108 2.27 -7.38 32.24
CA GLN A 108 1.05 -6.66 31.88
C GLN A 108 -0.22 -7.47 32.20
N SER A 109 -0.14 -8.79 32.11
CA SER A 109 -1.23 -9.70 32.47
C SER A 109 -1.47 -9.74 33.99
N PHE A 110 -0.41 -9.62 34.80
CA PHE A 110 -0.51 -9.52 36.25
C PHE A 110 -1.18 -8.22 36.71
N PHE A 111 -0.88 -7.08 36.08
CA PHE A 111 -1.47 -5.79 36.47
C PHE A 111 -2.95 -5.65 36.11
N ARG A 112 -3.43 -6.38 35.09
CA ARG A 112 -4.86 -6.35 34.70
C ARG A 112 -5.74 -7.24 35.57
N SER A 113 -5.16 -8.15 36.36
CA SER A 113 -5.88 -9.01 37.30
C SER A 113 -6.09 -8.36 38.69
N SER A 114 -5.34 -7.30 39.02
CA SER A 114 -5.34 -6.70 40.38
C SER A 114 -6.35 -5.55 40.59
N TYR A 115 -7.07 -5.08 39.57
CA TYR A 115 -8.12 -4.04 39.73
C TYR A 115 -9.54 -4.60 39.75
N GLY A 116 -9.70 -5.86 40.16
CA GLY A 116 -10.98 -6.54 40.34
C GLY A 116 -11.36 -6.79 41.80
N VAL A 117 -11.20 -5.81 42.69
CA VAL A 117 -11.78 -5.87 44.05
C VAL A 117 -12.88 -4.81 44.15
N SER A 118 -14.11 -5.18 43.80
CA SER A 118 -15.30 -4.44 44.23
C SER A 118 -15.79 -5.03 45.55
N TYR A 119 -15.66 -4.24 46.61
CA TYR A 119 -16.25 -4.48 47.91
C TYR A 119 -17.78 -4.53 47.78
N ASN A 120 -18.38 -5.68 48.09
CA ASN A 120 -19.82 -5.74 48.35
C ASN A 120 -20.06 -5.40 49.82
N LYS A 121 -20.34 -4.13 50.10
CA LYS A 121 -20.96 -3.71 51.36
C LYS A 121 -22.39 -3.30 51.04
N ARG A 122 -23.36 -4.16 51.37
CA ARG A 122 -24.75 -3.76 51.52
C ARG A 122 -25.24 -4.21 52.90
N VAL A 123 -25.72 -3.18 53.59
CA VAL A 123 -26.56 -3.11 54.80
C VAL A 123 -27.55 -4.24 54.96
#